data_AF-A0A842XXP4-F1
#
_entry.id   AF-A0A842XXP4-F1
#
_cell.length_a   1.000
_cell.length_b   1.000
_cell.length_c   1.000
_cell.angle_alpha   90.00
_cell.angle_beta   90.00
_cell.angle_gamma   90.00
#
_symmetry.space_group_name_H-M   'P 1'
#
loop_
_entity.id
_entity.type
_entity.pdbx_description
1 polymer ?
#
loop_
_entity_poly.entity_id
_entity_poly.type
_entity_poly.pdbx_seq_one_letter_code
_entity_poly.pdbx_strand_id
1 'polypeptide(L)'
;MIGNEKLLEELTGLLEDNADQLKNQWVKEMTEMKLLEKLTPVEIEQQSSAIYDTCVLTIKNGNYDAAKKYAREMAKKGVLEAMTVDQIIMGMLKLRDVYGRFIFSKYQQEVTKLYKVLDIYEPIANRILNIVALAFVQERERVINEQQLAMLELSTPVLQIRDQILVVPLIGTIDSARAAQIVEQLLNSIVDTQASIVIIDITGVPVIDTAVANHLIKTIQASKMLGADTIITGISPANAQTLVSLGVDLSMMTTKGTLRSGMKLADEMLRIEIVEKV
;
A
#
# COMPACT_ATOMS: atom_id res chain seq x y z
N MET A 1 23.70 -44.70 16.08
CA MET A 1 22.65 -43.67 16.02
C MET A 1 22.64 -43.10 14.61
N ILE A 2 21.50 -43.08 13.92
CA ILE A 2 21.39 -42.39 12.63
C ILE A 2 21.52 -40.88 12.93
N GLY A 3 22.45 -40.19 12.28
CA GLY A 3 22.63 -38.73 12.42
C GLY A 3 21.47 -37.96 11.78
N ASN A 4 21.20 -36.75 12.26
CA ASN A 4 20.07 -35.93 11.80
C ASN A 4 20.08 -35.67 10.28
N GLU A 5 21.27 -35.53 9.66
CA GLU A 5 21.41 -35.36 8.21
C GLU A 5 20.86 -36.57 7.42
N LYS A 6 21.15 -37.79 7.87
CA LYS A 6 20.69 -39.01 7.21
C LYS A 6 19.17 -39.21 7.36
N LEU A 7 18.60 -38.80 8.50
CA LEU A 7 17.13 -38.78 8.68
C LEU A 7 16.47 -37.73 7.78
N LEU A 8 17.10 -36.58 7.59
CA LEU A 8 16.60 -35.54 6.71
C LEU A 8 16.64 -35.97 5.25
N GLU A 9 17.75 -36.57 4.80
CA GLU A 9 17.85 -37.16 3.46
C GLU A 9 16.78 -38.23 3.23
N GLU A 10 16.59 -39.15 4.19
CA GLU A 10 15.54 -40.18 4.12
C GLU A 10 14.14 -39.56 4.03
N LEU A 11 13.83 -38.57 4.89
CA LEU A 11 12.55 -37.87 4.87
C LEU A 11 12.31 -37.18 3.53
N THR A 12 13.30 -36.45 3.02
CA THR A 12 13.16 -35.71 1.77
C THR A 12 13.01 -36.64 0.57
N GLY A 13 13.76 -37.74 0.52
CA GLY A 13 13.58 -38.79 -0.48
C GLY A 13 12.17 -39.38 -0.44
N LEU A 14 11.62 -39.66 0.75
CA LEU A 14 10.24 -40.12 0.87
C LEU A 14 9.21 -39.09 0.37
N LEU A 15 9.42 -37.81 0.63
CA LEU A 15 8.53 -36.74 0.14
C LEU A 15 8.65 -36.54 -1.38
N GLU A 16 9.85 -36.69 -1.94
CA GLU A 16 10.11 -36.63 -3.39
C GLU A 16 9.45 -37.85 -4.09
N ASP A 17 9.67 -39.07 -3.60
CA ASP A 17 9.14 -40.32 -4.16
C ASP A 17 7.60 -40.40 -4.13
N ASN A 18 6.96 -39.66 -3.23
CA ASN A 18 5.50 -39.66 -3.05
C ASN A 18 4.87 -38.31 -3.44
N ALA A 19 5.59 -37.46 -4.18
CA ALA A 19 5.17 -36.10 -4.48
C ALA A 19 3.79 -36.02 -5.16
N ASP A 20 3.53 -36.85 -6.18
CA ASP A 20 2.26 -36.78 -6.91
C ASP A 20 1.06 -37.19 -6.04
N GLN A 21 1.22 -38.22 -5.21
CA GLN A 21 0.19 -38.63 -4.26
C GLN A 21 -0.12 -37.49 -3.28
N LEU A 22 0.91 -36.88 -2.70
CA LEU A 22 0.77 -35.86 -1.66
C LEU A 22 0.22 -34.55 -2.23
N LYS A 23 0.69 -34.11 -3.40
CA LYS A 23 0.14 -32.95 -4.13
C LYS A 23 -1.33 -33.17 -4.47
N ASN A 24 -1.70 -34.34 -5.00
CA ASN A 24 -3.08 -34.65 -5.36
C ASN A 24 -3.99 -34.66 -4.13
N GLN A 25 -3.53 -35.22 -3.01
CA GLN A 25 -4.27 -35.16 -1.75
C GLN A 25 -4.46 -33.72 -1.28
N TRP A 26 -3.39 -32.91 -1.31
CA TRP A 26 -3.45 -31.52 -0.90
C TRP A 26 -4.40 -30.69 -1.76
N VAL A 27 -4.30 -30.81 -3.09
CA VAL A 27 -5.21 -30.12 -4.03
C VAL A 27 -6.66 -30.54 -3.81
N LYS A 28 -6.91 -31.84 -3.56
CA LYS A 28 -8.25 -32.34 -3.23
C LYS A 28 -8.80 -31.69 -1.95
N GLU A 29 -8.03 -31.67 -0.86
CA GLU A 29 -8.44 -31.05 0.41
C GLU A 29 -8.71 -29.54 0.24
N MET A 30 -7.88 -28.83 -0.52
CA MET A 30 -8.11 -27.41 -0.83
C MET A 30 -9.36 -27.18 -1.69
N THR A 31 -9.68 -28.11 -2.60
CA THR A 31 -10.86 -28.06 -3.48
C THR A 31 -12.15 -28.25 -2.66
N GLU A 32 -12.16 -29.22 -1.74
CA GLU A 32 -13.28 -29.47 -0.83
C GLU A 32 -13.57 -28.25 0.08
N MET A 33 -12.53 -27.51 0.45
CA MET A 33 -12.62 -26.26 1.22
C MET A 33 -12.91 -25.02 0.36
N LYS A 34 -13.11 -25.17 -0.96
CA LYS A 34 -13.38 -24.08 -1.91
C LYS A 34 -12.29 -23.01 -1.94
N LEU A 35 -11.04 -23.38 -1.66
CA LEU A 35 -9.91 -22.45 -1.64
C LEU A 35 -9.37 -22.15 -3.05
N LEU A 36 -9.75 -22.95 -4.05
CA LEU A 36 -9.20 -22.91 -5.41
C LEU A 36 -10.20 -22.41 -6.46
N GLU A 37 -11.40 -21.95 -6.08
CA GLU A 37 -12.50 -21.60 -7.01
C GLU A 37 -12.13 -20.53 -8.06
N LYS A 38 -11.12 -19.70 -7.77
CA LYS A 38 -10.65 -18.63 -8.65
C LYS A 38 -9.56 -19.07 -9.64
N LEU A 39 -9.01 -20.27 -9.50
CA LEU A 39 -7.86 -20.74 -10.28
C LEU A 39 -8.29 -21.73 -11.36
N THR A 40 -7.66 -21.64 -12.53
CA THR A 40 -7.82 -22.64 -13.58
C THR A 40 -7.12 -23.95 -13.20
N PRO A 41 -7.52 -25.10 -13.77
CA PRO A 41 -6.83 -26.38 -13.51
C PRO A 41 -5.32 -26.33 -13.78
N VAL A 42 -4.91 -25.62 -14.84
CA VAL A 42 -3.49 -25.44 -15.20
C VAL A 42 -2.75 -24.63 -14.13
N GLU A 43 -3.37 -23.56 -13.60
CA GLU A 43 -2.78 -22.76 -12.54
C GLU A 43 -2.69 -23.52 -11.22
N ILE A 44 -3.70 -24.34 -10.89
CA ILE A 44 -3.69 -25.20 -9.70
C ILE A 44 -2.50 -26.17 -9.79
N GLU A 45 -2.30 -26.82 -10.92
CA GLU A 45 -1.19 -27.77 -11.13
C GLU A 45 0.18 -27.07 -11.03
N GLN A 46 0.35 -25.93 -11.71
CA GLN A 46 1.60 -25.18 -11.69
C GLN A 46 1.93 -24.65 -10.29
N GLN A 47 0.96 -24.02 -9.62
CA GLN A 47 1.18 -23.43 -8.30
C GLN A 47 1.37 -24.50 -7.22
N SER A 48 0.58 -25.57 -7.24
CA SER A 48 0.73 -26.66 -6.26
C SER A 48 2.08 -27.35 -6.41
N SER A 49 2.55 -27.59 -7.63
CA SER A 49 3.88 -28.16 -7.88
C SER A 49 4.98 -27.22 -7.38
N ALA A 50 4.94 -25.93 -7.74
CA ALA A 50 5.94 -24.97 -7.31
C ALA A 50 6.00 -24.80 -5.77
N ILE A 51 4.84 -24.77 -5.09
CA ILE A 51 4.78 -24.70 -3.61
C ILE A 51 5.35 -25.97 -2.99
N TYR A 52 4.94 -27.14 -3.50
CA TYR A 52 5.41 -28.43 -3.00
C TYR A 52 6.93 -28.55 -3.11
N ASP A 53 7.48 -28.29 -4.30
CA ASP A 53 8.91 -28.37 -4.58
C ASP A 53 9.71 -27.38 -3.73
N THR A 54 9.20 -26.16 -3.56
CA THR A 54 9.84 -25.15 -2.70
C THR A 54 9.85 -25.60 -1.23
N CYS A 55 8.78 -26.23 -0.75
CA CYS A 55 8.72 -26.76 0.61
C CYS A 55 9.71 -27.91 0.81
N VAL A 56 9.73 -28.89 -0.10
CA VAL A 56 10.66 -30.03 -0.03
C VAL A 56 12.11 -29.56 -0.11
N LEU A 57 12.43 -28.63 -1.01
CA LEU A 57 13.77 -28.03 -1.11
C LEU A 57 14.18 -27.30 0.18
N THR A 58 13.24 -26.58 0.81
CA THR A 58 13.47 -25.88 2.07
C THR A 58 13.70 -26.86 3.22
N ILE A 59 12.96 -27.96 3.25
CA ILE A 59 13.16 -29.06 4.20
C ILE A 59 14.56 -29.65 4.00
N LYS A 60 14.91 -30.02 2.76
CA LYS A 60 16.19 -30.64 2.40
C LYS A 60 17.41 -29.82 2.78
N ASN A 61 17.38 -28.52 2.50
CA ASN A 61 18.56 -27.67 2.65
C ASN A 61 18.60 -26.93 3.99
N GLY A 62 17.50 -26.89 4.75
CA GLY A 62 17.35 -26.00 5.90
C GLY A 62 17.47 -24.50 5.56
N ASN A 63 17.45 -24.15 4.27
CA ASN A 63 17.57 -22.79 3.77
C ASN A 63 16.20 -22.28 3.30
N TYR A 64 15.82 -21.11 3.82
CA TYR A 64 14.52 -20.49 3.60
C TYR A 64 14.49 -19.44 2.48
N ASP A 65 15.60 -19.17 1.78
CA ASP A 65 15.67 -18.08 0.82
C ASP A 65 14.79 -18.32 -0.41
N ALA A 66 14.71 -19.56 -0.88
CA ALA A 66 13.76 -19.96 -1.92
C ALA A 66 12.31 -19.75 -1.45
N ALA A 67 11.97 -20.21 -0.24
CA ALA A 67 10.65 -20.02 0.35
C ALA A 67 10.29 -18.54 0.52
N LYS A 68 11.22 -17.70 0.98
CA LYS A 68 11.02 -16.25 1.11
C LYS A 68 10.78 -15.59 -0.23
N LYS A 69 11.58 -15.94 -1.26
CA LYS A 69 11.44 -15.37 -2.60
C LYS A 69 10.07 -15.73 -3.19
N TYR A 70 9.74 -17.02 -3.17
CA TYR A 70 8.46 -17.51 -3.68
C TYR A 70 7.28 -16.92 -2.92
N ALA A 71 7.34 -16.85 -1.58
CA ALA A 71 6.30 -16.25 -0.76
C ALA A 71 6.02 -14.78 -1.11
N ARG A 72 7.06 -13.99 -1.43
CA ARG A 72 6.89 -12.59 -1.86
C ARG A 72 6.22 -12.49 -3.24
N GLU A 73 6.65 -13.31 -4.20
CA GLU A 73 6.05 -13.32 -5.54
C GLU A 73 4.59 -13.76 -5.49
N MET A 74 4.31 -14.82 -4.73
CA MET A 74 2.96 -15.32 -4.49
C MET A 74 2.11 -14.28 -3.75
N ALA A 75 2.64 -13.60 -2.72
CA ALA A 75 1.91 -12.56 -2.01
C ALA A 75 1.46 -11.43 -2.93
N LYS A 76 2.34 -10.96 -3.83
CA LYS A 76 1.99 -9.96 -4.85
C LYS A 76 0.84 -10.43 -5.73
N LYS A 77 0.94 -11.65 -6.27
CA LYS A 77 -0.11 -12.24 -7.12
C LYS A 77 -1.43 -12.42 -6.35
N GLY A 78 -1.38 -12.96 -5.14
CA GLY A 78 -2.56 -13.23 -4.32
C GLY A 78 -3.27 -11.96 -3.86
N VAL A 79 -2.56 -10.86 -3.59
CA VAL A 79 -3.18 -9.55 -3.30
C VAL A 79 -3.90 -9.00 -4.54
N LEU A 80 -3.29 -9.11 -5.73
CA LEU A 80 -3.91 -8.70 -7.00
C LEU A 80 -5.16 -9.54 -7.34
N GLU A 81 -5.16 -10.82 -7.01
CA GLU A 81 -6.29 -11.74 -7.25
C GLU A 81 -7.35 -11.71 -6.14
N ALA A 82 -7.23 -10.76 -5.20
CA ALA A 82 -8.10 -10.58 -4.06
C ALA A 82 -8.28 -11.87 -3.22
N MET A 83 -7.19 -12.60 -3.00
CA MET A 83 -7.15 -13.69 -2.03
C MET A 83 -7.13 -13.12 -0.61
N THR A 84 -7.72 -13.84 0.33
CA THR A 84 -7.66 -13.49 1.75
C THR A 84 -6.45 -14.11 2.43
N VAL A 85 -6.00 -13.50 3.53
CA VAL A 85 -4.94 -14.07 4.39
C VAL A 85 -5.33 -15.48 4.85
N ASP A 86 -6.61 -15.66 5.20
CA ASP A 86 -7.17 -16.93 5.65
C ASP A 86 -7.05 -18.03 4.58
N GLN A 87 -7.36 -17.73 3.32
CA GLN A 87 -7.23 -18.69 2.22
C GLN A 87 -5.79 -19.18 2.05
N ILE A 88 -4.81 -18.27 2.12
CA ILE A 88 -3.38 -18.62 1.99
C ILE A 88 -2.91 -19.44 3.18
N ILE A 89 -3.24 -19.02 4.41
CA ILE A 89 -2.83 -19.74 5.62
C ILE A 89 -3.47 -21.13 5.66
N MET A 90 -4.77 -21.25 5.32
CA MET A 90 -5.46 -22.53 5.25
C MET A 90 -4.83 -23.46 4.23
N GLY A 91 -4.49 -22.97 3.03
CA GLY A 91 -3.80 -23.77 2.01
C GLY A 91 -2.48 -24.36 2.53
N MET A 92 -1.65 -23.53 3.18
CA MET A 92 -0.38 -23.99 3.76
C MET A 92 -0.56 -24.93 4.96
N LEU A 93 -1.56 -24.70 5.81
CA LEU A 93 -1.87 -25.61 6.91
C LEU A 93 -2.35 -26.97 6.41
N LYS A 94 -3.11 -27.02 5.32
CA LYS A 94 -3.49 -28.30 4.69
C LYS A 94 -2.27 -29.06 4.17
N LEU A 95 -1.32 -28.38 3.54
CA LEU A 95 -0.07 -29.03 3.10
C LEU A 95 0.71 -29.58 4.31
N ARG A 96 0.79 -28.81 5.40
CA ARG A 96 1.41 -29.26 6.65
C ARG A 96 0.72 -30.50 7.22
N ASP A 97 -0.61 -30.55 7.19
CA ASP A 97 -1.41 -31.70 7.65
C ASP A 97 -1.13 -32.94 6.78
N VAL A 98 -1.07 -32.77 5.45
CA VAL A 98 -0.76 -33.84 4.49
C VAL A 98 0.61 -34.45 4.77
N TYR A 99 1.65 -33.63 4.92
CA TYR A 99 2.98 -34.09 5.32
C TYR A 99 2.98 -34.78 6.69
N GLY A 100 2.34 -34.18 7.70
CA GLY A 100 2.29 -34.74 9.05
C GLY A 100 1.64 -36.13 9.10
N ARG A 101 0.50 -36.30 8.43
CA ARG A 101 -0.19 -37.59 8.31
C ARG A 101 0.64 -38.62 7.54
N PHE A 102 1.31 -38.19 6.48
CA PHE A 102 2.18 -39.05 5.70
C PHE A 102 3.37 -39.54 6.52
N ILE A 103 4.08 -38.65 7.21
CA ILE A 103 5.19 -38.97 8.12
C ILE A 103 4.72 -39.95 9.20
N PHE A 104 3.59 -39.67 9.84
CA PHE A 104 3.00 -40.57 10.83
C PHE A 104 2.75 -41.98 10.25
N SER A 105 2.14 -42.06 9.06
CA SER A 105 1.83 -43.34 8.41
C SER A 105 3.07 -44.20 8.13
N LYS A 106 4.20 -43.56 7.81
CA LYS A 106 5.47 -44.23 7.50
C LYS A 106 6.25 -44.67 8.74
N TYR A 107 6.21 -43.88 9.81
CA TYR A 107 7.06 -44.11 10.99
C TYR A 107 6.31 -44.55 12.26
N GLN A 108 4.98 -44.73 12.22
CA GLN A 108 4.18 -45.11 13.40
C GLN A 108 4.64 -46.39 14.11
N GLN A 109 5.32 -47.32 13.41
CA GLN A 109 5.86 -48.56 14.00
C GLN A 109 7.24 -48.36 14.67
N GLU A 110 7.93 -47.25 14.37
CA GLU A 110 9.24 -46.89 14.90
C GLU A 110 9.15 -45.58 15.70
N VAL A 111 8.46 -45.61 16.84
CA VAL A 111 8.12 -44.43 17.64
C VAL A 111 9.30 -43.50 17.91
N THR A 112 10.47 -44.04 18.28
CA THR A 112 11.68 -43.23 18.51
C THR A 112 12.19 -42.54 17.24
N LYS A 113 12.05 -43.18 16.08
CA LYS A 113 12.42 -42.59 14.79
C LYS A 113 11.40 -41.53 14.37
N LEU A 114 10.11 -41.79 14.56
CA LEU A 114 9.03 -40.81 14.33
C LEU A 114 9.28 -39.51 15.09
N TYR A 115 9.58 -39.58 16.39
CA TYR A 115 9.87 -38.37 17.19
C TYR A 115 11.04 -37.57 16.60
N LYS A 116 12.13 -38.22 16.22
CA LYS A 116 13.29 -37.54 15.62
C LYS A 116 12.96 -36.89 14.28
N VAL A 117 12.13 -37.53 13.47
CA VAL A 117 11.70 -36.97 12.17
C VAL A 117 10.81 -35.74 12.41
N LEU A 118 9.89 -35.80 13.38
CA LEU A 118 9.04 -34.67 13.73
C LEU A 118 9.83 -33.49 14.33
N ASP A 119 10.83 -33.76 15.19
CA ASP A 119 11.73 -32.74 15.75
C ASP A 119 12.48 -31.95 14.65
N ILE A 120 12.72 -32.57 13.49
CA ILE A 120 13.34 -31.93 12.32
C ILE A 120 12.28 -31.21 11.47
N TYR A 121 11.18 -31.89 11.16
CA TYR A 121 10.16 -31.40 10.24
C TYR A 121 9.34 -30.23 10.81
N GLU A 122 8.86 -30.32 12.05
CA GLU A 122 7.90 -29.36 12.61
C GLU A 122 8.46 -27.92 12.69
N PRO A 123 9.70 -27.68 13.15
CA PRO A 123 10.26 -26.33 13.16
C PRO A 123 10.38 -25.74 11.75
N ILE A 124 10.75 -26.56 10.76
CA ILE A 124 10.86 -26.12 9.37
C ILE A 124 9.49 -25.76 8.81
N ALA A 125 8.49 -26.63 8.97
CA ALA A 125 7.13 -26.39 8.51
C ALA A 125 6.51 -25.14 9.16
N ASN A 126 6.69 -24.96 10.46
CA ASN A 126 6.23 -23.76 11.18
C ASN A 126 6.93 -22.50 10.69
N ARG A 127 8.23 -22.58 10.34
CA ARG A 127 8.98 -21.45 9.81
C ARG A 127 8.52 -21.07 8.39
N ILE A 128 8.25 -22.06 7.54
CA ILE A 128 7.67 -21.83 6.20
C ILE A 128 6.31 -21.15 6.31
N LEU A 129 5.42 -21.64 7.18
CA LEU A 129 4.10 -21.05 7.40
C LEU A 129 4.20 -19.58 7.82
N ASN A 130 5.09 -19.27 8.76
CA ASN A 130 5.33 -17.89 9.20
C ASN A 130 5.89 -17.00 8.07
N ILE A 131 6.79 -17.51 7.23
CA ILE A 131 7.33 -16.75 6.09
C ILE A 131 6.21 -16.38 5.12
N VAL A 132 5.34 -17.34 4.78
CA VAL A 132 4.22 -17.11 3.87
C VAL A 132 3.23 -16.12 4.47
N ALA A 133 2.85 -16.29 5.74
CA ALA A 133 1.94 -15.39 6.42
C ALA A 133 2.48 -13.94 6.48
N LEU A 134 3.75 -13.77 6.88
CA LEU A 134 4.38 -12.45 6.96
C LEU A 134 4.51 -11.80 5.59
N ALA A 135 4.91 -12.54 4.55
CA ALA A 135 5.02 -11.98 3.20
C ALA A 135 3.67 -11.44 2.70
N PHE A 136 2.57 -12.15 2.99
CA PHE A 136 1.24 -11.73 2.58
C PHE A 136 0.73 -10.51 3.36
N VAL A 137 0.96 -10.47 4.68
CA VAL A 137 0.62 -9.29 5.51
C VAL A 137 1.39 -8.07 5.04
N GLN A 138 2.71 -8.20 4.86
CA GLN A 138 3.57 -7.10 4.41
C GLN A 138 3.16 -6.57 3.03
N GLU A 139 2.80 -7.45 2.10
CA GLU A 139 2.36 -7.01 0.77
C GLU A 139 1.00 -6.32 0.81
N ARG A 140 0.06 -6.78 1.64
CA ARG A 140 -1.20 -6.08 1.86
C ARG A 140 -0.99 -4.69 2.47
N GLU A 141 -0.15 -4.58 3.49
CA GLU A 141 0.20 -3.30 4.11
C GLU A 141 0.84 -2.35 3.08
N ARG A 142 1.75 -2.87 2.24
CA ARG A 142 2.36 -2.09 1.14
C ARG A 142 1.30 -1.52 0.20
N VAL A 143 0.37 -2.36 -0.27
CA VAL A 143 -0.70 -1.92 -1.18
C VAL A 143 -1.63 -0.90 -0.51
N ILE A 144 -1.98 -1.09 0.77
CA ILE A 144 -2.80 -0.12 1.52
C ILE A 144 -2.08 1.22 1.64
N ASN A 145 -0.79 1.22 1.97
CA ASN A 145 0.00 2.44 2.08
C ASN A 145 0.16 3.14 0.72
N GLU A 146 0.39 2.39 -0.36
CA GLU A 146 0.44 2.94 -1.71
C GLU A 146 -0.90 3.56 -2.13
N GLN A 147 -2.02 2.92 -1.79
CA GLN A 147 -3.35 3.47 -2.03
C GLN A 147 -3.61 4.74 -1.22
N GLN A 148 -3.18 4.79 0.05
CA GLN A 148 -3.27 6.01 0.87
C GLN A 148 -2.44 7.16 0.30
N LEU A 149 -1.21 6.87 -0.13
CA LEU A 149 -0.34 7.86 -0.77
C LEU A 149 -0.92 8.36 -2.10
N ALA A 150 -1.43 7.46 -2.95
CA ALA A 150 -2.10 7.83 -4.19
C ALA A 150 -3.36 8.68 -3.94
N MET A 151 -4.12 8.36 -2.88
CA MET A 151 -5.24 9.20 -2.44
C MET A 151 -4.78 10.60 -2.04
N LEU A 152 -3.64 10.74 -1.36
CA LEU A 152 -3.07 12.03 -0.99
C LEU A 152 -2.59 12.81 -2.22
N GLU A 153 -1.90 12.18 -3.16
CA GLU A 153 -1.45 12.80 -4.42
C GLU A 153 -2.62 13.29 -5.29
N LEU A 154 -3.73 12.54 -5.33
CA LEU A 154 -4.94 12.93 -6.06
C LEU A 154 -5.79 13.98 -5.33
N SER A 155 -5.51 14.27 -4.05
CA SER A 155 -6.43 15.04 -3.21
C SER A 155 -6.34 16.56 -3.37
N THR A 156 -5.32 17.10 -4.04
CA THR A 156 -5.13 18.57 -4.13
C THR A 156 -4.14 18.95 -5.24
N PRO A 157 -4.48 18.76 -6.53
CA PRO A 157 -3.57 19.11 -7.61
C PRO A 157 -3.36 20.63 -7.69
N VAL A 158 -2.11 21.06 -7.87
CA VAL A 158 -1.80 22.44 -8.30
C VAL A 158 -2.10 22.52 -9.79
N LEU A 159 -3.12 23.28 -10.16
CA LEU A 159 -3.62 23.37 -11.53
C LEU A 159 -3.12 24.66 -12.18
N GLN A 160 -2.38 24.54 -13.28
CA GLN A 160 -2.15 25.68 -14.16
C GLN A 160 -3.37 25.84 -15.07
N ILE A 161 -4.13 26.89 -14.83
CA ILE A 161 -5.37 27.16 -15.57
C ILE A 161 -5.16 28.16 -16.71
N ARG A 162 -4.11 28.98 -16.62
CA ARG A 162 -3.68 29.98 -17.60
C ARG A 162 -2.18 30.26 -17.42
N ASP A 163 -1.60 30.96 -18.38
CA ASP A 163 -0.24 31.47 -18.25
C ASP A 163 -0.13 32.33 -16.99
N GLN A 164 0.88 32.03 -16.18
CA GLN A 164 1.20 32.73 -14.93
C GLN A 164 0.17 32.64 -13.80
N ILE A 165 -0.90 31.85 -13.94
CA ILE A 165 -1.93 31.65 -12.89
C ILE A 165 -2.04 30.18 -12.51
N LEU A 166 -1.79 29.89 -11.23
CA LEU A 166 -2.02 28.60 -10.60
C LEU A 166 -3.25 28.63 -9.70
N VAL A 167 -3.98 27.52 -9.62
CA VAL A 167 -5.08 27.30 -8.68
C VAL A 167 -4.82 26.06 -7.84
N VAL A 168 -5.01 26.17 -6.53
CA VAL A 168 -4.87 25.08 -5.57
C VAL A 168 -6.20 24.91 -4.82
N PRO A 169 -7.08 23.99 -5.26
CA PRO A 169 -8.35 23.74 -4.59
C PRO A 169 -8.17 22.80 -3.39
N LEU A 170 -8.38 23.30 -2.18
CA LEU A 170 -8.32 22.52 -0.95
C LEU A 170 -9.69 21.89 -0.62
N ILE A 171 -9.74 20.56 -0.57
CA ILE A 171 -10.97 19.79 -0.32
C ILE A 171 -10.80 18.84 0.86
N GLY A 172 -11.77 18.82 1.77
CA GLY A 172 -11.82 17.89 2.90
C GLY A 172 -10.93 18.31 4.07
N THR A 173 -10.63 17.37 4.95
CA THR A 173 -9.74 17.60 6.10
C THR A 173 -8.30 17.72 5.65
N ILE A 174 -7.60 18.73 6.17
CA ILE A 174 -6.18 18.96 5.90
C ILE A 174 -5.41 18.60 7.15
N ASP A 175 -4.64 17.51 7.11
CA ASP A 175 -3.64 17.22 8.15
C ASP A 175 -2.29 17.89 7.83
N SER A 176 -1.34 17.79 8.76
CA SER A 176 -0.03 18.42 8.62
C SER A 176 0.82 17.84 7.48
N ALA A 177 0.68 16.54 7.21
CA ALA A 177 1.45 15.87 6.15
C ALA A 177 0.96 16.34 4.78
N ARG A 178 -0.36 16.34 4.58
CA ARG A 178 -1.00 16.84 3.36
C ARG A 178 -0.71 18.33 3.15
N ALA A 179 -0.79 19.14 4.20
CA ALA A 179 -0.47 20.56 4.10
C ALA A 179 0.97 20.82 3.63
N ALA A 180 1.94 20.09 4.19
CA ALA A 180 3.35 20.20 3.79
C ALA A 180 3.55 19.82 2.32
N GLN A 181 2.93 18.73 1.87
CA GLN A 181 2.99 18.28 0.48
C GLN A 181 2.38 19.31 -0.48
N ILE A 182 1.25 19.92 -0.13
CA ILE A 182 0.62 20.98 -0.94
C ILE A 182 1.56 22.19 -1.07
N VAL A 183 2.20 22.60 0.02
CA VAL A 183 3.17 23.71 -0.01
C VAL A 183 4.31 23.37 -0.97
N GLU A 184 4.92 22.19 -0.82
CA GLU A 184 6.04 21.77 -1.67
C GLU A 184 5.67 21.73 -3.15
N GLN A 185 4.54 21.08 -3.49
CA GLN A 185 4.07 21.00 -4.87
C GLN A 185 3.76 22.38 -5.46
N LEU A 186 3.15 23.27 -4.68
CA LEU A 186 2.85 24.63 -5.11
C LEU A 186 4.13 25.41 -5.38
N LEU A 187 5.09 25.40 -4.46
CA LEU A 187 6.35 26.13 -4.62
C LEU A 187 7.14 25.65 -5.84
N ASN A 188 7.21 24.33 -6.07
CA ASN A 188 7.82 23.79 -7.29
C ASN A 188 7.06 24.24 -8.55
N SER A 189 5.73 24.18 -8.54
CA SER A 189 4.91 24.60 -9.68
C SER A 189 5.07 26.09 -10.00
N ILE A 190 5.21 26.96 -8.99
CA ILE A 190 5.46 28.39 -9.20
C ILE A 190 6.74 28.60 -10.00
N VAL A 191 7.81 27.88 -9.65
CA VAL A 191 9.10 27.98 -10.35
C VAL A 191 9.00 27.42 -11.76
N ASP A 192 8.45 26.22 -11.92
CA ASP A 192 8.37 25.51 -13.19
C ASP A 192 7.50 26.25 -14.22
N THR A 193 6.41 26.86 -13.76
CA THR A 193 5.45 27.57 -14.62
C THR A 193 5.66 29.08 -14.65
N GLN A 194 6.63 29.59 -13.89
CA GLN A 194 6.87 31.03 -13.68
C GLN A 194 5.58 31.77 -13.29
N ALA A 195 4.82 31.18 -12.37
CA ALA A 195 3.55 31.74 -11.94
C ALA A 195 3.75 33.06 -11.20
N SER A 196 3.01 34.08 -11.61
CA SER A 196 2.96 35.38 -10.92
C SER A 196 1.80 35.45 -9.93
N ILE A 197 0.77 34.60 -10.11
CA ILE A 197 -0.41 34.57 -9.23
C ILE A 197 -0.77 33.13 -8.86
N VAL A 198 -1.06 32.94 -7.58
CA VAL A 198 -1.59 31.69 -7.02
C VAL A 198 -2.95 31.96 -6.40
N ILE A 199 -3.93 31.13 -6.71
CA ILE A 199 -5.26 31.17 -6.08
C ILE A 199 -5.43 29.92 -5.23
N ILE A 200 -5.58 30.09 -3.92
CA ILE A 200 -5.86 28.98 -3.00
C ILE A 200 -7.36 29.00 -2.69
N ASP A 201 -8.09 28.02 -3.22
CA ASP A 201 -9.53 27.90 -2.97
C ASP A 201 -9.79 26.97 -1.79
N ILE A 202 -10.37 27.50 -0.71
CA ILE A 202 -10.65 26.75 0.51
C ILE A 202 -12.14 26.47 0.72
N THR A 203 -12.94 26.55 -0.35
CA THR A 203 -14.39 26.30 -0.30
C THR A 203 -14.71 24.91 0.26
N GLY A 204 -13.86 23.92 -0.02
CA GLY A 204 -14.02 22.54 0.42
C GLY A 204 -13.48 22.23 1.82
N VAL A 205 -12.97 23.21 2.57
CA VAL A 205 -12.36 23.01 3.89
C VAL A 205 -13.39 23.28 5.01
N PRO A 206 -13.88 22.25 5.72
CA PRO A 206 -14.99 22.40 6.65
C PRO A 206 -14.62 23.15 7.93
N VAL A 207 -13.40 22.95 8.45
CA VAL A 207 -12.91 23.58 9.68
C VAL A 207 -11.43 23.92 9.50
N ILE A 208 -11.05 25.14 9.88
CA ILE A 208 -9.65 25.56 9.99
C ILE A 208 -9.24 25.50 11.46
N ASP A 209 -8.14 24.82 11.74
CA ASP A 209 -7.48 24.86 13.05
C ASP A 209 -6.17 25.67 12.99
N THR A 210 -5.45 25.74 14.10
CA THR A 210 -4.17 26.45 14.20
C THR A 210 -3.12 25.87 13.26
N ALA A 211 -3.11 24.56 13.01
CA ALA A 211 -2.12 23.92 12.14
C ALA A 211 -2.35 24.32 10.67
N VAL A 212 -3.59 24.19 10.19
CA VAL A 212 -3.97 24.58 8.83
C VAL A 212 -3.74 26.08 8.60
N ALA A 213 -4.10 26.94 9.56
CA ALA A 213 -3.85 28.37 9.48
C ALA A 213 -2.35 28.69 9.34
N ASN A 214 -1.49 28.05 10.15
CA ASN A 214 -0.05 28.22 10.06
C ASN A 214 0.53 27.76 8.72
N HIS A 215 0.03 26.65 8.17
CA HIS A 215 0.45 26.19 6.86
C HIS A 215 0.05 27.18 5.76
N LEU A 216 -1.17 27.72 5.78
CA LEU A 216 -1.61 28.75 4.82
C LEU A 216 -0.70 29.99 4.86
N ILE A 217 -0.36 30.48 6.05
CA ILE A 217 0.53 31.65 6.20
C ILE A 217 1.91 31.36 5.61
N LYS A 218 2.49 30.21 5.94
CA LYS A 218 3.79 29.79 5.40
C LYS A 218 3.76 29.70 3.88
N THR A 219 2.69 29.14 3.31
CA THR A 219 2.50 29.06 1.87
C THR A 219 2.48 30.44 1.24
N ILE A 220 1.67 31.37 1.76
CA ILE A 220 1.56 32.74 1.23
C ILE A 220 2.93 33.44 1.26
N GLN A 221 3.65 33.33 2.38
CA GLN A 221 4.97 33.93 2.53
C GLN A 221 5.98 33.34 1.54
N ALA A 222 6.01 32.00 1.42
CA ALA A 222 6.93 31.32 0.52
C ALA A 222 6.62 31.62 -0.95
N SER A 223 5.34 31.60 -1.36
CA SER A 223 4.92 32.01 -2.71
C SER A 223 5.36 33.44 -3.04
N LYS A 224 5.17 34.37 -2.09
CA LYS A 224 5.60 35.76 -2.25
C LYS A 224 7.12 35.91 -2.40
N MET A 225 7.91 35.11 -1.68
CA MET A 225 9.38 35.07 -1.85
C MET A 225 9.80 34.55 -3.23
N LEU A 226 8.99 33.71 -3.86
CA LEU A 226 9.19 33.24 -5.23
C LEU A 226 8.62 34.20 -6.29
N GLY A 227 8.07 35.35 -5.89
CA GLY A 227 7.52 36.35 -6.79
C GLY A 227 6.07 36.13 -7.20
N ALA A 228 5.34 35.23 -6.53
CA ALA A 228 3.94 34.95 -6.80
C ALA A 228 3.01 35.57 -5.73
N ASP A 229 2.10 36.44 -6.15
CA ASP A 229 1.04 36.97 -5.29
C ASP A 229 -0.03 35.91 -5.03
N THR A 230 -0.52 35.82 -3.79
CA THR A 230 -1.52 34.81 -3.41
C THR A 230 -2.89 35.42 -3.15
N ILE A 231 -3.92 34.85 -3.77
CA ILE A 231 -5.34 35.17 -3.55
C ILE A 231 -6.01 33.98 -2.88
N ILE A 232 -6.75 34.22 -1.80
CA ILE A 232 -7.50 33.17 -1.10
C ILE A 232 -8.98 33.31 -1.40
N THR A 233 -9.61 32.20 -1.77
CA THR A 233 -11.04 32.15 -2.10
C THR A 233 -11.81 31.14 -1.26
N GLY A 234 -13.12 31.33 -1.14
CA GLY A 234 -13.99 30.34 -0.49
C GLY A 234 -13.95 30.33 1.04
N ILE A 235 -13.48 31.40 1.67
CA ILE A 235 -13.48 31.51 3.14
C ILE A 235 -14.92 31.55 3.67
N SER A 236 -15.34 30.52 4.39
CA SER A 236 -16.65 30.49 5.06
C SER A 236 -16.70 31.48 6.24
N PRO A 237 -17.89 31.95 6.66
CA PRO A 237 -18.01 32.84 7.83
C PRO A 237 -17.39 32.27 9.11
N ALA A 238 -17.55 30.97 9.37
CA ALA A 238 -16.98 30.30 10.53
C ALA A 238 -15.44 30.26 10.46
N ASN A 239 -14.88 29.97 9.29
CA ASN A 239 -13.43 29.95 9.08
C ASN A 239 -12.83 31.35 9.19
N ALA A 240 -13.52 32.38 8.70
CA ALA A 240 -13.10 33.77 8.85
C ALA A 240 -13.02 34.18 10.33
N GLN A 241 -14.04 33.87 11.14
CA GLN A 241 -14.02 34.12 12.59
C GLN A 241 -12.87 33.38 13.28
N THR A 242 -12.59 32.16 12.85
CA THR A 242 -11.51 31.35 13.41
C THR A 242 -10.14 31.95 13.10
N LEU A 243 -9.89 32.35 11.85
CA LEU A 243 -8.64 33.01 11.44
C LEU A 243 -8.40 34.31 12.22
N VAL A 244 -9.46 35.11 12.43
CA VAL A 244 -9.39 36.33 13.26
C VAL A 244 -9.07 35.98 14.72
N SER A 245 -9.72 34.96 15.27
CA SER A 245 -9.51 34.53 16.66
C SER A 245 -8.11 33.96 16.90
N LEU A 246 -7.51 33.34 15.88
CA LEU A 246 -6.14 32.85 15.90
C LEU A 246 -5.09 33.98 15.75
N GLY A 247 -5.53 35.23 15.54
CA GLY A 247 -4.63 36.38 15.39
C GLY A 247 -3.83 36.37 14.09
N VAL A 248 -4.35 35.73 13.04
CA VAL A 248 -3.69 35.70 11.73
C VAL A 248 -3.61 37.11 11.15
N ASP A 249 -2.43 37.53 10.71
CA ASP A 249 -2.24 38.82 10.05
C ASP A 249 -2.85 38.79 8.63
N LEU A 250 -4.05 39.34 8.53
CA LEU A 250 -4.82 39.41 7.28
C LEU A 250 -4.27 40.47 6.31
N SER A 251 -3.36 41.36 6.74
CA SER A 251 -2.78 42.39 5.85
C SER A 251 -1.95 41.80 4.70
N MET A 252 -1.49 40.56 4.89
CA MET A 252 -0.72 39.80 3.91
C MET A 252 -1.61 38.99 2.95
N MET A 253 -2.94 39.00 3.14
CA MET A 253 -3.87 38.10 2.46
C MET A 253 -4.82 38.89 1.54
N THR A 254 -4.70 38.68 0.23
CA THR A 254 -5.74 39.12 -0.71
C THR A 254 -6.86 38.08 -0.71
N THR A 255 -8.10 38.47 -0.41
CA THR A 255 -9.22 37.51 -0.34
C THR A 255 -10.36 37.87 -1.28
N LYS A 256 -11.06 36.85 -1.79
CA LYS A 256 -12.31 36.98 -2.54
C LYS A 256 -13.31 35.91 -2.10
N GLY A 257 -14.61 36.22 -2.15
CA GLY A 257 -15.63 35.29 -1.67
C GLY A 257 -15.78 34.00 -2.48
N THR A 258 -15.40 34.02 -3.77
CA THR A 258 -15.52 32.85 -4.68
C THR A 258 -14.30 32.71 -5.55
N LEU A 259 -14.01 31.49 -6.02
CA LEU A 259 -12.96 31.23 -7.00
C LEU A 259 -13.13 32.09 -8.26
N ARG A 260 -14.36 32.28 -8.74
CA ARG A 260 -14.66 33.15 -9.89
C ARG A 260 -14.20 34.59 -9.66
N SER A 261 -14.46 35.15 -8.47
CA SER A 261 -14.03 36.50 -8.13
C SER A 261 -12.52 36.60 -7.93
N GLY A 262 -11.87 35.53 -7.44
CA GLY A 262 -10.41 35.43 -7.36
C GLY A 262 -9.77 35.39 -8.74
N MET A 263 -10.33 34.61 -9.66
CA MET A 263 -9.92 34.55 -11.06
C MET A 263 -9.94 35.91 -11.74
N LYS A 264 -11.07 36.63 -11.61
CA LYS A 264 -11.21 37.96 -12.19
C LYS A 264 -10.14 38.93 -11.65
N LEU A 265 -9.87 38.87 -10.34
CA LEU A 265 -8.81 39.69 -9.74
C LEU A 265 -7.43 39.32 -10.28
N ALA A 266 -7.14 38.02 -10.45
CA ALA A 266 -5.88 37.56 -11.00
C ALA A 266 -5.66 38.09 -12.42
N ASP A 267 -6.69 38.02 -13.27
CA ASP A 267 -6.64 38.59 -14.63
C ASP A 267 -6.38 40.11 -14.59
N GLU A 268 -7.07 40.84 -13.70
CA GLU A 268 -6.86 42.30 -13.50
C GLU A 268 -5.41 42.62 -13.06
N MET A 269 -4.84 41.84 -12.14
CA MET A 269 -3.47 42.02 -11.66
C MET A 269 -2.42 41.78 -12.74
N LEU A 270 -2.66 40.84 -13.66
CA LEU A 270 -1.80 40.59 -14.83
C LEU A 270 -2.10 41.51 -16.02
N ARG A 271 -3.05 42.44 -15.88
CA ARG A 271 -3.53 43.33 -16.97
C ARG A 271 -4.00 42.54 -18.20
N ILE A 272 -4.58 41.36 -17.98
CA ILE A 272 -5.16 40.54 -19.05
C ILE A 272 -6.56 41.09 -19.34
N GLU A 273 -6.78 41.63 -20.54
CA GLU A 273 -8.10 42.08 -20.97
C GLU A 273 -9.02 40.87 -21.22
N ILE A 274 -10.07 40.73 -20.41
CA ILE A 274 -11.13 39.76 -20.65
C ILE A 274 -12.07 40.33 -21.73
N VAL A 275 -11.93 39.87 -22.97
CA VAL A 275 -12.87 40.20 -24.03
C VAL A 275 -14.09 39.28 -23.91
N GLU A 276 -15.21 39.80 -23.40
CA GLU A 276 -16.50 39.10 -23.51
C GLU A 276 -16.91 39.07 -24.99
N LYS A 277 -16.99 37.86 -25.56
CA LYS A 277 -17.64 37.67 -26.87
C LYS A 277 -19.15 37.84 -26.68
N VAL A 278 -19.67 38.93 -27.23
CA VAL A 278 -21.11 39.18 -27.46
C VAL A 278 -21.68 38.16 -28.45
#